data_AF-A0A8J2KKD6-F1
#
_entry.id   AF-A0A8J2KKD6-F1
#
_cell.length_a   1.000
_cell.length_b   1.000
_cell.length_c   1.000
_cell.angle_alpha   90.00
_cell.angle_beta   90.00
_cell.angle_gamma   90.00
#
_symmetry.space_group_name_H-M   'P 1'
#
loop_
_entity.id
_entity.type
_entity.pdbx_description
1 polymer ?
#
loop_
_entity_poly.entity_id
_entity_poly.type
_entity_poly.pdbx_seq_one_letter_code
_entity_poly.pdbx_strand_id
1 'polypeptide(L)'
;MEIEQEFSTSDFNFFLQPPDCSVSLQQFEEFAVSRLKLLRILERISLTTTAKDTKDWKEKIDQEISQAGLTEFQYLVKTCTDHDMYRQSQNFDHISHYILRLAFCRTEELRRWFVNQEIEFLRYKFMSSGDGKLAKKILDAHFQDTVTLVGEKDKSMLAQDLADTYFYLNKSDTTDGDVYEVPFTQCLDLVRTRRVLLKNGKAYIFHTQLLTIVCSEFRRLLSKDLTATSKMMPIVDEDERLAQIINDFDKRHTGSSYAPKGGTVTDVVTVEKLEHTQGSFPLCVKSLYDHVKKEHHLRHHGRLQLGLFFKGVGVPLEEATRFWRTHFTKKQGVDDNRFDKQYLYNIRHMYGQEGKRANYTPYSCMKIIMTSVSPGESHGCPFRHSDGVSLRVKLAEANIPATGVKEIMELVEKHHYQIACQRYFEWTHNKATVEGGVNHPNQYYGDSLKAISGSFKIKTEVTKVPTQRVNVYLKKELKEEDVTMELDKCDDNDEIYAALDDSVDITDMVPEH
;
A
#
# COMPACT_ATOMS: atom_id res chain seq x y z
N MET A 1 47.31 -10.71 -3.43
CA MET A 1 46.73 -11.73 -2.54
C MET A 1 45.32 -11.28 -2.25
N GLU A 2 44.40 -11.94 -2.92
CA GLU A 2 42.98 -11.66 -2.92
C GLU A 2 42.43 -11.72 -1.50
N ILE A 3 41.73 -10.66 -1.09
CA ILE A 3 40.77 -10.75 0.00
C ILE A 3 39.58 -11.47 -0.62
N GLU A 4 39.57 -12.80 -0.54
CA GLU A 4 38.35 -13.58 -0.71
C GLU A 4 37.35 -13.06 0.33
N GLN A 5 36.42 -12.22 -0.10
CA GLN A 5 35.22 -11.93 0.66
C GLN A 5 34.43 -13.25 0.72
N GLU A 6 34.65 -14.01 1.78
CA GLU A 6 33.70 -15.02 2.23
C GLU A 6 32.39 -14.32 2.58
N PHE A 7 31.54 -14.12 1.56
CA PHE A 7 30.10 -13.90 1.77
C PHE A 7 29.57 -15.18 2.39
N SER A 8 29.59 -15.21 3.72
CA SER A 8 29.05 -16.27 4.54
C SER A 8 27.58 -16.47 4.18
N THR A 9 27.13 -17.72 4.18
CA THR A 9 25.72 -18.11 4.04
C THR A 9 24.78 -17.43 5.06
N SER A 10 25.33 -16.68 6.04
CA SER A 10 24.64 -15.85 7.03
C SER A 10 23.89 -14.63 6.48
N ASP A 11 24.08 -14.23 5.23
CA ASP A 11 23.48 -12.99 4.70
C ASP A 11 22.00 -13.13 4.30
N PHE A 12 21.51 -14.36 4.14
CA PHE A 12 20.13 -14.65 3.77
C PHE A 12 19.39 -15.37 4.91
N ASN A 13 18.63 -14.61 5.69
CA ASN A 13 17.81 -15.14 6.77
C ASN A 13 16.46 -15.66 6.22
N PHE A 14 16.20 -16.96 6.38
CA PHE A 14 14.91 -17.61 6.06
C PHE A 14 13.88 -17.48 7.19
N PHE A 15 14.26 -16.79 8.28
CA PHE A 15 13.41 -16.50 9.43
C PHE A 15 12.86 -17.79 10.04
N LEU A 16 13.70 -18.82 10.19
CA LEU A 16 13.32 -20.14 10.71
C LEU A 16 13.14 -20.15 12.24
N GLN A 17 13.82 -19.24 12.94
CA GLN A 17 13.78 -19.12 14.39
C GLN A 17 13.24 -17.74 14.79
N PRO A 18 12.34 -17.66 15.78
CA PRO A 18 11.85 -16.39 16.29
C PRO A 18 12.99 -15.61 17.00
N PRO A 19 12.94 -14.27 16.98
CA PRO A 19 13.92 -13.46 17.69
C PRO A 19 13.76 -13.61 19.21
N ASP A 20 14.85 -13.90 19.91
CA ASP A 20 14.90 -14.02 21.38
C ASP A 20 15.39 -12.72 22.02
N CYS A 21 14.64 -11.64 21.83
CA CYS A 21 14.98 -10.33 22.36
C CYS A 21 13.74 -9.54 22.78
N SER A 22 13.90 -8.68 23.78
CA SER A 22 12.89 -7.70 24.17
C SER A 22 13.08 -6.40 23.38
N VAL A 23 11.99 -5.87 22.81
CA VAL A 23 11.96 -4.54 22.17
C VAL A 23 10.95 -3.65 22.89
N SER A 24 11.19 -2.34 22.91
CA SER A 24 10.18 -1.41 23.42
C SER A 24 8.98 -1.32 22.47
N LEU A 25 7.82 -0.89 22.97
CA LEU A 25 6.64 -0.68 22.12
C LEU A 25 6.90 0.36 21.01
N GLN A 26 7.69 1.39 21.30
CA GLN A 26 8.10 2.38 20.32
C GLN A 26 8.94 1.73 19.20
N GLN A 27 9.95 0.94 19.55
CA GLN A 27 10.78 0.23 18.57
C GLN A 27 9.96 -0.78 17.78
N PHE A 28 9.02 -1.48 18.43
CA PHE A 28 8.11 -2.41 17.78
C PHE A 28 7.31 -1.71 16.65
N GLU A 29 6.75 -0.54 16.96
CA GLU A 29 6.01 0.27 15.98
C GLU A 29 6.92 0.81 14.87
N GLU A 30 8.08 1.35 15.21
CA GLU A 30 9.07 1.87 14.25
C GLU A 30 9.51 0.79 13.26
N PHE A 31 9.86 -0.40 13.76
CA PHE A 31 10.35 -1.52 12.94
C PHE A 31 9.27 -2.00 11.98
N ALA A 32 8.03 -2.13 12.47
CA ALA A 32 6.89 -2.52 11.66
C ALA A 32 6.58 -1.50 10.56
N VAL A 33 6.55 -0.21 10.90
CA VAL A 33 6.28 0.87 9.94
C VAL A 33 7.37 0.93 8.86
N SER A 34 8.63 0.85 9.24
CA SER A 34 9.76 0.87 8.30
C SER A 34 9.73 -0.32 7.35
N ARG A 35 9.49 -1.54 7.83
CA ARG A 35 9.34 -2.72 6.96
C ARG A 35 8.10 -2.60 6.07
N LEU A 36 6.97 -2.12 6.59
CA LEU A 36 5.77 -1.94 5.79
C LEU A 36 5.99 -0.93 4.66
N LYS A 37 6.73 0.16 4.92
CA LYS A 37 7.16 1.12 3.89
C LYS A 37 7.95 0.43 2.78
N LEU A 38 8.94 -0.39 3.13
CA LEU A 38 9.71 -1.18 2.17
C LEU A 38 8.80 -2.08 1.32
N LEU A 39 7.94 -2.88 1.95
CA LEU A 39 7.07 -3.81 1.22
C LEU A 39 6.10 -3.08 0.29
N ARG A 40 5.63 -1.88 0.66
CA ARG A 40 4.79 -1.02 -0.20
C ARG A 40 5.57 -0.41 -1.36
N ILE A 41 6.84 -0.06 -1.17
CA ILE A 41 7.73 0.37 -2.27
C ILE A 41 7.88 -0.78 -3.28
N LEU A 42 8.16 -2.00 -2.80
CA LEU A 42 8.30 -3.19 -3.64
C LEU A 42 7.01 -3.52 -4.41
N GLU A 43 5.85 -3.41 -3.76
CA GLU A 43 4.54 -3.58 -4.39
C GLU A 43 4.35 -2.59 -5.53
N ARG A 44 4.55 -1.29 -5.27
CA ARG A 44 4.37 -0.22 -6.26
C ARG A 44 5.29 -0.40 -7.46
N ILE A 45 6.57 -0.71 -7.22
CA ILE A 45 7.55 -0.95 -8.29
C ILE A 45 7.17 -2.20 -9.10
N SER A 46 6.73 -3.26 -8.43
CA SER A 46 6.27 -4.49 -9.08
C SER A 46 5.04 -4.30 -9.96
N LEU A 47 4.15 -3.35 -9.63
CA LEU A 47 2.96 -3.04 -10.41
C LEU A 47 3.24 -2.09 -11.59
N THR A 48 4.30 -1.28 -11.50
CA THR A 48 4.65 -0.27 -12.51
C THR A 48 5.73 -0.74 -13.49
N THR A 49 6.56 -1.71 -13.08
CA THR A 49 7.68 -2.23 -13.89
C THR A 49 7.39 -3.66 -14.36
N THR A 50 7.45 -3.87 -15.68
CA THR A 50 7.19 -5.19 -16.30
C THR A 50 8.40 -6.13 -16.27
N ALA A 51 9.61 -5.59 -16.26
CA ALA A 51 10.86 -6.37 -16.30
C ALA A 51 11.46 -6.52 -14.89
N LYS A 52 11.01 -7.55 -14.16
CA LYS A 52 11.58 -7.95 -12.87
C LYS A 52 12.98 -8.51 -13.03
N ASP A 53 13.75 -8.50 -11.94
CA ASP A 53 15.11 -9.03 -11.87
C ASP A 53 16.10 -8.34 -12.84
N THR A 54 15.85 -7.09 -13.23
CA THR A 54 16.71 -6.28 -14.11
C THR A 54 17.48 -5.21 -13.33
N LYS A 55 18.60 -4.73 -13.89
CA LYS A 55 19.38 -3.63 -13.27
C LYS A 55 18.51 -2.39 -13.03
N ASP A 56 17.69 -2.00 -14.01
CA ASP A 56 16.76 -0.88 -13.90
C ASP A 56 15.74 -1.07 -12.77
N TRP A 57 15.24 -2.31 -12.59
CA TRP A 57 14.32 -2.63 -11.49
C TRP A 57 15.01 -2.45 -10.13
N LYS A 58 16.25 -2.93 -9.98
CA LYS A 58 17.05 -2.74 -8.77
C LYS A 58 17.33 -1.27 -8.49
N GLU A 59 17.80 -0.50 -9.49
CA GLU A 59 18.14 0.91 -9.33
C GLU A 59 16.94 1.76 -8.89
N LYS A 60 15.73 1.44 -9.40
CA LYS A 60 14.49 2.08 -8.94
C LYS A 60 14.21 1.78 -7.46
N ILE A 61 14.40 0.53 -7.02
CA ILE A 61 14.25 0.15 -5.61
C ILE A 61 15.28 0.90 -4.75
N ASP A 62 16.55 0.92 -5.16
CA ASP A 62 17.62 1.63 -4.45
C ASP A 62 17.31 3.13 -4.29
N GLN A 63 16.79 3.77 -5.34
CA GLN A 63 16.40 5.19 -5.31
C GLN A 63 15.25 5.42 -4.31
N GLU A 64 14.20 4.60 -4.34
CA GLU A 64 13.02 4.75 -3.49
C GLU A 64 13.32 4.43 -2.01
N ILE A 65 14.14 3.42 -1.72
CA ILE A 65 14.62 3.13 -0.36
C ILE A 65 15.45 4.32 0.17
N SER A 66 16.29 4.93 -0.67
CA SER A 66 17.08 6.12 -0.29
C SER A 66 16.19 7.32 0.01
N GLN A 67 15.21 7.59 -0.84
CA GLN A 67 14.27 8.70 -0.66
C GLN A 67 13.39 8.51 0.58
N ALA A 68 13.02 7.27 0.90
CA ALA A 68 12.23 6.94 2.07
C ALA A 68 13.02 6.95 3.39
N GLY A 69 14.34 7.14 3.34
CA GLY A 69 15.22 7.17 4.52
C GLY A 69 15.35 5.81 5.21
N LEU A 70 15.18 4.72 4.46
CA LEU A 70 15.19 3.34 4.98
C LEU A 70 16.61 2.76 4.98
N THR A 71 17.49 3.38 5.77
CA THR A 71 18.94 3.10 5.75
C THR A 71 19.26 1.67 6.19
N GLU A 72 18.49 1.11 7.13
CA GLU A 72 18.67 -0.26 7.64
C GLU A 72 18.60 -1.29 6.51
N PHE A 73 17.65 -1.13 5.58
CA PHE A 73 17.54 -2.04 4.44
C PHE A 73 18.61 -1.79 3.37
N GLN A 74 19.21 -0.60 3.31
CA GLN A 74 20.33 -0.35 2.40
C GLN A 74 21.59 -1.08 2.84
N TYR A 75 21.86 -1.11 4.15
CA TYR A 75 23.02 -1.80 4.70
C TYR A 75 22.97 -3.31 4.48
N LEU A 76 21.79 -3.90 4.33
CA LEU A 76 21.62 -5.32 3.99
C LEU A 76 22.04 -5.67 2.55
N VAL A 77 22.16 -4.66 1.69
CA VAL A 77 22.22 -4.85 0.23
C VAL A 77 23.47 -4.21 -0.38
N LYS A 78 24.02 -3.18 0.27
CA LYS A 78 25.28 -2.54 -0.10
C LYS A 78 26.44 -3.21 0.63
N THR A 79 27.59 -3.27 -0.02
CA THR A 79 28.85 -3.68 0.63
C THR A 79 29.15 -2.69 1.76
N CYS A 80 28.94 -3.12 3.00
CA CYS A 80 29.14 -2.28 4.17
C CYS A 80 30.54 -2.54 4.75
N THR A 81 31.32 -1.48 4.97
CA THR A 81 32.59 -1.55 5.69
C THR A 81 32.40 -1.53 7.20
N ASP A 82 31.22 -1.11 7.67
CA ASP A 82 30.87 -1.05 9.09
C ASP A 82 30.09 -2.31 9.50
N HIS A 83 30.81 -3.26 10.09
CA HIS A 83 30.23 -4.53 10.51
C HIS A 83 29.19 -4.38 11.64
N ASP A 84 29.27 -3.34 12.46
CA ASP A 84 28.32 -3.14 13.56
C ASP A 84 26.99 -2.63 13.02
N MET A 85 27.01 -1.66 12.09
CA MET A 85 25.81 -1.21 11.40
C MET A 85 25.16 -2.32 10.57
N TYR A 86 25.96 -3.17 9.94
CA TYR A 86 25.45 -4.35 9.24
C TYR A 86 24.71 -5.31 10.18
N ARG A 87 25.31 -5.67 11.32
CA ARG A 87 24.68 -6.54 12.32
C ARG A 87 23.39 -5.96 12.89
N GLN A 88 23.37 -4.65 13.16
CA GLN A 88 22.15 -3.97 13.61
C GLN A 88 21.05 -4.06 12.55
N SER A 89 21.41 -3.88 11.28
CA SER A 89 20.47 -3.98 10.16
C SER A 89 19.93 -5.40 9.98
N GLN A 90 20.75 -6.44 10.21
CA GLN A 90 20.30 -7.84 10.21
C GLN A 90 19.32 -8.13 11.33
N ASN A 91 19.60 -7.66 12.55
CA ASN A 91 18.68 -7.79 13.69
C ASN A 91 17.36 -7.06 13.40
N PHE A 92 17.44 -5.87 12.83
CA PHE A 92 16.28 -5.11 12.40
C PHE A 92 15.44 -5.85 11.34
N ASP A 93 16.07 -6.43 10.31
CA ASP A 93 15.38 -7.26 9.29
C ASP A 93 14.64 -8.43 9.94
N HIS A 94 15.33 -9.14 10.85
CA HIS A 94 14.79 -10.31 11.54
C HIS A 94 13.59 -9.96 12.42
N ILE A 95 13.71 -8.95 13.28
CA ILE A 95 12.64 -8.57 14.19
C ILE A 95 11.45 -7.97 13.42
N SER A 96 11.71 -7.03 12.50
CA SER A 96 10.65 -6.38 11.74
C SER A 96 9.81 -7.37 10.91
N HIS A 97 10.44 -8.42 10.37
CA HIS A 97 9.75 -9.49 9.66
C HIS A 97 8.75 -10.22 10.56
N TYR A 98 9.19 -10.63 11.76
CA TYR A 98 8.34 -11.32 12.72
C TYR A 98 7.21 -10.44 13.26
N ILE A 99 7.45 -9.14 13.46
CA ILE A 99 6.40 -8.20 13.84
C ILE A 99 5.31 -8.15 12.77
N LEU A 100 5.68 -8.03 11.48
CA LEU A 100 4.69 -7.99 10.40
C LEU A 100 3.96 -9.33 10.20
N ARG A 101 4.55 -10.48 10.56
CA ARG A 101 3.80 -11.75 10.57
C ARG A 101 2.56 -11.67 11.45
N LEU A 102 2.63 -11.00 12.60
CA LEU A 102 1.48 -10.84 13.49
C LEU A 102 0.35 -10.03 12.82
N ALA A 103 0.70 -8.95 12.11
CA ALA A 103 -0.27 -8.10 11.40
C ALA A 103 -0.90 -8.79 10.18
N PHE A 104 -0.10 -9.49 9.38
CA PHE A 104 -0.52 -10.01 8.08
C PHE A 104 -0.96 -11.48 8.10
N CYS A 105 -0.96 -12.16 9.26
CA CYS A 105 -1.38 -13.56 9.34
C CYS A 105 -2.90 -13.77 9.31
N ARG A 106 -3.72 -12.74 9.57
CA ARG A 106 -5.14 -12.89 9.91
C ARG A 106 -6.03 -13.39 8.78
N THR A 107 -5.99 -12.73 7.63
CA THR A 107 -6.80 -13.11 6.47
C THR A 107 -5.93 -13.73 5.39
N GLU A 108 -6.52 -14.57 4.55
CA GLU A 108 -5.79 -15.19 3.44
C GLU A 108 -5.25 -14.14 2.45
N GLU A 109 -5.99 -13.07 2.23
CA GLU A 109 -5.56 -11.96 1.37
C GLU A 109 -4.31 -11.26 1.91
N LEU A 110 -4.30 -10.92 3.21
CA LEU A 110 -3.14 -10.31 3.87
C LEU A 110 -1.92 -11.25 3.84
N ARG A 111 -2.13 -12.56 4.10
CA ARG A 111 -1.06 -13.56 4.02
C ARG A 111 -0.46 -13.62 2.61
N ARG A 112 -1.30 -13.72 1.58
CA ARG A 112 -0.86 -13.76 0.18
C ARG A 112 -0.10 -12.50 -0.21
N TRP A 113 -0.60 -11.33 0.21
CA TRP A 113 0.06 -10.06 -0.03
C TRP A 113 1.45 -10.01 0.60
N PHE A 114 1.54 -10.30 1.90
CA PHE A 114 2.80 -10.25 2.65
C PHE A 114 3.84 -11.24 2.11
N VAL A 115 3.43 -12.49 1.84
CA VAL A 115 4.29 -13.51 1.23
C VAL A 115 4.83 -13.05 -0.12
N ASN A 116 3.99 -12.45 -0.97
CA ASN A 116 4.45 -11.95 -2.26
C ASN A 116 5.48 -10.83 -2.10
N GLN A 117 5.24 -9.84 -1.25
CA GLN A 117 6.19 -8.72 -1.08
C GLN A 117 7.50 -9.17 -0.44
N GLU A 118 7.48 -10.10 0.51
CA GLU A 118 8.70 -10.68 1.10
C GLU A 118 9.54 -11.46 0.09
N ILE A 119 8.90 -12.12 -0.88
CA ILE A 119 9.61 -12.79 -1.97
C ILE A 119 10.24 -11.78 -2.92
N GLU A 120 9.57 -10.67 -3.23
CA GLU A 120 10.17 -9.59 -4.02
C GLU A 120 11.37 -8.97 -3.28
N PHE A 121 11.28 -8.83 -1.95
CA PHE A 121 12.41 -8.37 -1.16
C PHE A 121 13.58 -9.35 -1.17
N LEU A 122 13.30 -10.66 -1.07
CA LEU A 122 14.31 -11.70 -1.21
C LEU A 122 15.01 -11.65 -2.57
N ARG A 123 14.25 -11.49 -3.67
CA ARG A 123 14.81 -11.32 -5.03
C ARG A 123 15.72 -10.10 -5.11
N TYR A 124 15.30 -8.97 -4.54
CA TYR A 124 16.10 -7.75 -4.48
C TYR A 124 17.41 -7.93 -3.70
N LYS A 125 17.38 -8.62 -2.55
CA LYS A 125 18.60 -8.99 -1.80
C LYS A 125 19.53 -9.86 -2.65
N PHE A 126 18.98 -10.88 -3.33
CA PHE A 126 19.74 -11.77 -4.21
C PHE A 126 20.40 -11.03 -5.37
N MET A 127 19.72 -10.09 -6.01
CA MET A 127 20.27 -9.28 -7.10
C MET A 127 21.48 -8.43 -6.70
N SER A 128 21.71 -8.24 -5.41
CA SER A 128 22.75 -7.35 -4.90
C SER A 128 23.92 -8.12 -4.30
N SER A 129 23.65 -9.29 -3.74
CA SER A 129 24.65 -10.10 -3.05
C SER A 129 25.00 -11.41 -3.78
N GLY A 130 24.21 -11.84 -4.77
CA GLY A 130 24.26 -13.21 -5.28
C GLY A 130 24.40 -13.34 -6.80
N ASP A 131 25.28 -14.26 -7.20
CA ASP A 131 25.16 -15.02 -8.44
C ASP A 131 24.42 -16.34 -8.17
N GLY A 132 24.26 -17.20 -9.18
CA GLY A 132 23.64 -18.51 -8.99
C GLY A 132 24.40 -19.41 -8.00
N LYS A 133 25.68 -19.14 -7.69
CA LYS A 133 26.50 -19.98 -6.80
C LYS A 133 26.08 -19.77 -5.36
N LEU A 134 25.72 -18.54 -5.00
CA LEU A 134 25.13 -18.26 -3.71
C LEU A 134 23.78 -18.97 -3.53
N ALA A 135 22.93 -18.96 -4.57
CA ALA A 135 21.67 -19.69 -4.54
C ALA A 135 21.89 -21.20 -4.33
N LYS A 136 22.90 -21.78 -5.00
CA LYS A 136 23.29 -23.18 -4.79
C LYS A 136 23.76 -23.45 -3.36
N LYS A 137 24.67 -22.63 -2.82
CA LYS A 137 25.13 -22.74 -1.41
C LYS A 137 23.98 -22.70 -0.41
N ILE A 138 23.02 -21.80 -0.62
CA ILE A 138 21.83 -21.66 0.23
C ILE A 138 20.96 -22.91 0.16
N LEU A 139 20.72 -23.44 -1.05
CA LEU A 139 19.96 -24.67 -1.23
C LEU A 139 20.66 -25.86 -0.56
N ASP A 140 21.98 -25.97 -0.68
CA ASP A 140 22.74 -27.05 -0.05
C ASP A 140 22.74 -26.94 1.49
N ALA A 141 22.78 -25.72 2.03
CA ALA A 141 22.81 -25.48 3.48
C ALA A 141 21.44 -25.65 4.17
N HIS A 142 20.35 -25.23 3.53
CA HIS A 142 19.03 -25.15 4.16
C HIS A 142 17.98 -26.09 3.57
N PHE A 143 18.20 -26.59 2.36
CA PHE A 143 17.21 -27.34 1.58
C PHE A 143 17.87 -28.54 0.89
N GLN A 144 18.68 -29.28 1.65
CA GLN A 144 19.30 -30.51 1.18
C GLN A 144 18.24 -31.44 0.57
N ASP A 145 18.62 -32.17 -0.49
CA ASP A 145 17.74 -33.06 -1.29
C ASP A 145 16.72 -32.39 -2.21
N THR A 146 16.63 -31.05 -2.20
CA THR A 146 15.74 -30.29 -3.12
C THR A 146 16.30 -30.25 -4.54
N VAL A 147 17.63 -30.16 -4.67
CA VAL A 147 18.31 -29.92 -5.94
C VAL A 147 19.53 -30.82 -6.10
N THR A 148 19.55 -31.63 -7.16
CA THR A 148 20.66 -32.53 -7.47
C THR A 148 21.37 -32.08 -8.74
N LEU A 149 22.71 -32.08 -8.72
CA LEU A 149 23.50 -31.82 -9.93
C LEU A 149 23.40 -33.01 -10.88
N VAL A 150 23.06 -32.75 -12.15
CA VAL A 150 22.98 -33.79 -13.18
C VAL A 150 24.39 -34.15 -13.64
N GLY A 151 24.70 -35.45 -13.64
CA GLY A 151 26.00 -35.94 -14.11
C GLY A 151 26.20 -35.74 -15.61
N GLU A 152 27.46 -35.67 -16.06
CA GLU A 152 27.80 -35.34 -17.45
C GLU A 152 27.21 -36.31 -18.48
N LYS A 153 27.08 -37.59 -18.12
CA LYS A 153 26.45 -38.61 -18.96
C LYS A 153 24.97 -38.32 -19.20
N ASP A 154 24.22 -38.05 -18.14
CA ASP A 154 22.79 -37.77 -18.20
C ASP A 154 22.53 -36.42 -18.87
N LYS A 155 23.38 -35.42 -18.59
CA LYS A 155 23.38 -34.12 -19.26
C LYS A 155 23.56 -34.27 -20.78
N SER A 156 24.49 -35.12 -21.21
CA SER A 156 24.69 -35.43 -22.64
C SER A 156 23.46 -36.07 -23.29
N MET A 157 22.77 -36.96 -22.57
CA MET A 157 21.52 -37.56 -23.04
C MET A 157 20.35 -36.56 -23.13
N LEU A 158 20.37 -35.51 -22.31
CA LEU A 158 19.36 -34.45 -22.27
C LEU A 158 19.71 -33.26 -23.16
N ALA A 159 20.89 -33.24 -23.80
CA ALA A 159 21.41 -32.06 -24.48
C ALA A 159 20.48 -31.53 -25.58
N GLN A 160 19.90 -32.42 -26.40
CA GLN A 160 18.96 -32.02 -27.45
C GLN A 160 17.65 -31.50 -26.85
N ASP A 161 17.07 -32.21 -25.88
CA ASP A 161 15.84 -31.81 -25.20
C ASP A 161 15.99 -30.42 -24.51
N LEU A 162 17.16 -30.19 -23.89
CA LEU A 162 17.52 -28.91 -23.29
C LEU A 162 17.70 -27.82 -24.36
N ALA A 163 18.40 -28.13 -25.46
CA ALA A 163 18.58 -27.17 -26.55
C ALA A 163 17.24 -26.76 -27.16
N ASP A 164 16.32 -27.69 -27.38
CA ASP A 164 14.99 -27.42 -27.96
C ASP A 164 14.11 -26.62 -27.00
N THR A 165 14.15 -26.96 -25.70
CA THR A 165 13.36 -26.27 -24.67
C THR A 165 13.83 -24.83 -24.46
N TYR A 166 15.14 -24.61 -24.51
CA TYR A 166 15.73 -23.29 -24.25
C TYR A 166 16.13 -22.54 -25.53
N PHE A 167 15.78 -23.06 -26.72
CA PHE A 167 16.09 -22.46 -28.04
C PHE A 167 15.62 -21.00 -28.17
N TYR A 168 14.49 -20.66 -27.54
CA TYR A 168 13.90 -19.32 -27.54
C TYR A 168 14.37 -18.43 -26.38
N LEU A 169 15.16 -18.96 -25.45
CA LEU A 169 15.77 -18.21 -24.36
C LEU A 169 17.14 -17.69 -24.84
N ASN A 170 17.54 -16.50 -24.38
CA ASN A 170 18.76 -15.84 -24.86
C ASN A 170 19.97 -16.78 -24.77
N LYS A 171 20.76 -16.90 -25.85
CA LYS A 171 21.93 -17.79 -25.96
C LYS A 171 22.94 -17.68 -24.80
N SER A 172 22.96 -16.56 -24.08
CA SER A 172 23.80 -16.35 -22.90
C SER A 172 23.48 -17.26 -21.71
N ASP A 173 22.29 -17.88 -21.66
CA ASP A 173 21.84 -18.75 -20.56
C ASP A 173 22.05 -20.25 -20.83
N THR A 174 22.50 -20.63 -22.04
CA THR A 174 22.20 -21.97 -22.60
C THR A 174 23.39 -22.79 -23.06
N THR A 175 24.62 -22.29 -23.00
CA THR A 175 25.77 -23.04 -23.46
C THR A 175 26.89 -22.93 -22.43
N ASP A 176 27.14 -24.06 -21.75
CA ASP A 176 28.23 -24.29 -20.79
C ASP A 176 27.92 -23.99 -19.30
N GLY A 177 26.79 -24.50 -18.81
CA GLY A 177 26.42 -24.41 -17.39
C GLY A 177 26.08 -25.76 -16.74
N ASP A 178 26.21 -25.82 -15.43
CA ASP A 178 25.67 -26.90 -14.60
C ASP A 178 24.15 -27.02 -14.77
N VAL A 179 23.68 -28.26 -14.92
CA VAL A 179 22.25 -28.59 -15.01
C VAL A 179 21.85 -29.23 -13.69
N TYR A 180 20.74 -28.77 -13.13
CA TYR A 180 20.20 -29.29 -11.89
C TYR A 180 18.85 -29.93 -12.11
N GLU A 181 18.61 -31.03 -11.41
CA GLU A 181 17.36 -31.76 -11.37
C GLU A 181 16.60 -31.41 -10.09
N VAL A 182 15.32 -31.06 -10.22
CA VAL A 182 14.40 -30.74 -9.12
C VAL A 182 13.02 -31.35 -9.36
N PRO A 183 12.24 -31.69 -8.33
CA PRO A 183 10.82 -31.99 -8.49
C PRO A 183 10.08 -30.84 -9.18
N PHE A 184 9.26 -31.13 -10.21
CA PHE A 184 8.62 -30.06 -11.00
C PHE A 184 7.68 -29.16 -10.16
N THR A 185 7.15 -29.70 -9.05
CA THR A 185 6.30 -29.00 -8.09
C THR A 185 7.01 -27.85 -7.37
N GLN A 186 8.35 -27.86 -7.33
CA GLN A 186 9.13 -26.79 -6.71
C GLN A 186 9.40 -25.62 -7.66
N CYS A 187 9.19 -25.78 -8.97
CA CYS A 187 9.47 -24.76 -9.98
C CYS A 187 8.26 -24.43 -10.88
N LEU A 188 7.05 -24.44 -10.31
CA LEU A 188 5.81 -24.25 -11.07
C LEU A 188 5.76 -22.96 -11.90
N ASP A 189 6.43 -21.90 -11.46
CA ASP A 189 6.51 -20.62 -12.19
C ASP A 189 7.25 -20.78 -13.55
N LEU A 190 8.29 -21.63 -13.58
CA LEU A 190 9.02 -21.97 -14.81
C LEU A 190 8.24 -22.95 -15.68
N VAL A 191 7.56 -23.91 -15.05
CA VAL A 191 6.71 -24.90 -15.74
C VAL A 191 5.57 -24.22 -16.48
N ARG A 192 4.84 -23.33 -15.81
CA ARG A 192 3.69 -22.60 -16.39
C ARG A 192 4.09 -21.80 -17.63
N THR A 193 5.31 -21.28 -17.65
CA THR A 193 5.85 -20.47 -18.74
C THR A 193 6.62 -21.28 -19.78
N ARG A 194 6.69 -22.62 -19.63
CA ARG A 194 7.44 -23.54 -20.49
C ARG A 194 8.92 -23.15 -20.63
N ARG A 195 9.52 -22.65 -19.54
CA ARG A 195 10.93 -22.21 -19.47
C ARG A 195 11.83 -23.24 -18.79
N VAL A 196 11.41 -24.49 -18.76
CA VAL A 196 12.11 -25.59 -18.09
C VAL A 196 11.81 -26.91 -18.79
N LEU A 197 12.81 -27.77 -18.89
CA LEU A 197 12.63 -29.12 -19.42
C LEU A 197 12.00 -30.02 -18.36
N LEU A 198 10.95 -30.76 -18.73
CA LEU A 198 10.28 -31.72 -17.85
C LEU A 198 10.46 -33.15 -18.36
N LYS A 199 10.89 -34.06 -17.48
CA LYS A 199 11.01 -35.49 -17.77
C LYS A 199 10.73 -36.31 -16.50
N ASN A 200 9.85 -37.30 -16.59
CA ASN A 200 9.54 -38.24 -15.49
C ASN A 200 9.22 -37.59 -14.14
N GLY A 201 8.43 -36.50 -14.14
CA GLY A 201 8.06 -35.77 -12.91
C GLY A 201 9.16 -34.87 -12.35
N LYS A 202 10.26 -34.71 -13.08
CA LYS A 202 11.40 -33.87 -12.71
C LYS A 202 11.56 -32.73 -13.71
N ALA A 203 12.12 -31.64 -13.21
CA ALA A 203 12.43 -30.44 -13.96
C ALA A 203 13.94 -30.23 -14.00
N TYR A 204 14.47 -29.89 -15.17
CA TYR A 204 15.88 -29.68 -15.41
C TYR A 204 16.12 -28.20 -15.65
N ILE A 205 16.83 -27.56 -14.71
CA ILE A 205 17.04 -26.12 -14.67
C ILE A 205 18.53 -25.78 -14.71
N PHE A 206 18.84 -24.58 -15.21
CA PHE A 206 20.19 -24.05 -15.15
C PHE A 206 20.45 -23.29 -13.87
N HIS A 207 21.74 -23.03 -13.63
CA HIS A 207 22.24 -22.26 -12.50
C HIS A 207 21.55 -20.90 -12.30
N THR A 208 21.21 -20.20 -13.39
CA THR A 208 20.51 -18.90 -13.37
C THR A 208 19.08 -18.99 -12.82
N GLN A 209 18.49 -20.19 -12.80
CA GLN A 209 17.11 -20.42 -12.38
C GLN A 209 16.99 -20.89 -10.92
N LEU A 210 18.11 -21.19 -10.23
CA LEU A 210 18.12 -21.68 -8.85
C LEU A 210 17.46 -20.71 -7.85
N LEU A 211 17.54 -19.40 -8.10
CA LEU A 211 16.83 -18.40 -7.28
C LEU A 211 15.32 -18.65 -7.25
N THR A 212 14.72 -19.16 -8.34
CA THR A 212 13.29 -19.46 -8.38
C THR A 212 12.94 -20.57 -7.38
N ILE A 213 13.83 -21.55 -7.19
CA ILE A 213 13.66 -22.64 -6.23
C ILE A 213 13.77 -22.11 -4.80
N VAL A 214 14.76 -21.27 -4.52
CA VAL A 214 14.92 -20.61 -3.22
C VAL A 214 13.68 -19.80 -2.85
N CYS A 215 13.15 -18.99 -3.78
CA CYS A 215 11.92 -18.23 -3.57
C CYS A 215 10.71 -19.15 -3.32
N SER A 216 10.64 -20.30 -3.99
CA SER A 216 9.57 -21.28 -3.84
C SER A 216 9.57 -21.92 -2.45
N GLU A 217 10.74 -22.34 -1.97
CA GLU A 217 10.87 -22.89 -0.61
C GLU A 217 10.61 -21.83 0.46
N PHE A 218 11.12 -20.60 0.28
CA PHE A 218 10.81 -19.50 1.18
C PHE A 218 9.31 -19.20 1.25
N ARG A 219 8.62 -19.16 0.09
CA ARG A 219 7.17 -19.01 0.00
C ARG A 219 6.44 -20.08 0.80
N ARG A 220 6.85 -21.34 0.65
CA ARG A 220 6.24 -22.50 1.31
C ARG A 220 6.39 -22.41 2.82
N LEU A 221 7.60 -22.13 3.31
CA LEU A 221 7.88 -21.96 4.75
C LEU A 221 7.08 -20.80 5.34
N LEU A 222 7.17 -19.61 4.74
CA LEU A 222 6.49 -18.42 5.25
C LEU A 222 4.96 -18.59 5.29
N SER A 223 4.38 -19.21 4.25
CA SER A 223 2.94 -19.47 4.19
C SER A 223 2.48 -20.44 5.29
N LYS A 224 3.29 -21.48 5.57
CA LYS A 224 3.05 -22.43 6.65
C LYS A 224 3.08 -21.71 8.00
N ASP A 225 4.11 -20.90 8.24
CA ASP A 225 4.29 -20.19 9.50
C ASP A 225 3.17 -19.19 9.75
N LEU A 226 2.79 -18.37 8.77
CA LEU A 226 1.66 -17.43 8.91
C LEU A 226 0.35 -18.14 9.23
N THR A 227 0.13 -19.33 8.68
CA THR A 227 -1.06 -20.14 8.98
C THR A 227 -1.02 -20.65 10.43
N ALA A 228 0.15 -21.03 10.94
CA ALA A 228 0.33 -21.41 12.33
C ALA A 228 0.17 -20.21 13.27
N THR A 229 0.78 -19.07 12.97
CA THR A 229 0.65 -17.82 13.72
C THR A 229 -0.81 -17.37 13.80
N SER A 230 -1.55 -17.42 12.69
CA SER A 230 -2.97 -17.04 12.66
C SER A 230 -3.82 -17.83 13.66
N LYS A 231 -3.48 -19.10 13.94
CA LYS A 231 -4.21 -19.92 14.91
C LYS A 231 -3.94 -19.53 16.36
N MET A 232 -2.79 -18.90 16.62
CA MET A 232 -2.37 -18.46 17.95
C MET A 232 -2.66 -16.98 18.21
N MET A 233 -3.22 -16.25 17.23
CA MET A 233 -3.56 -14.84 17.37
C MET A 233 -4.49 -14.49 18.53
N PRO A 234 -5.45 -15.33 18.97
CA PRO A 234 -6.28 -15.01 20.13
C PRO A 234 -5.48 -14.65 21.39
N ILE A 235 -4.31 -15.27 21.60
CA ILE A 235 -3.41 -14.98 22.73
C ILE A 235 -2.82 -13.57 22.62
N VAL A 236 -2.53 -13.13 21.39
CA VAL A 236 -1.97 -11.80 21.12
C VAL A 236 -3.07 -10.73 21.21
N ASP A 237 -4.29 -11.06 20.82
CA ASP A 237 -5.44 -10.16 20.87
C ASP A 237 -5.90 -9.86 22.32
N GLU A 238 -5.52 -10.70 23.30
CA GLU A 238 -5.71 -10.43 24.74
C GLU A 238 -4.84 -9.27 25.25
N ASP A 239 -3.69 -8.99 24.64
CA ASP A 239 -2.86 -7.83 24.98
C ASP A 239 -3.35 -6.60 24.22
N GLU A 240 -4.08 -5.72 24.91
CA GLU A 240 -4.68 -4.52 24.33
C GLU A 240 -3.63 -3.62 23.64
N ARG A 241 -2.39 -3.58 24.14
CA ARG A 241 -1.32 -2.73 23.58
C ARG A 241 -0.90 -3.25 22.22
N LEU A 242 -0.74 -4.57 22.09
CA LEU A 242 -0.40 -5.21 20.83
C LEU A 242 -1.58 -5.19 19.87
N ALA A 243 -2.80 -5.45 20.35
CA ALA A 243 -4.01 -5.41 19.54
C ALA A 243 -4.19 -4.03 18.88
N GLN A 244 -4.06 -2.93 19.63
CA GLN A 244 -4.16 -1.56 19.09
C GLN A 244 -3.10 -1.27 18.01
N ILE A 245 -1.90 -1.81 18.17
CA ILE A 245 -0.81 -1.60 17.21
C ILE A 245 -1.02 -2.45 15.95
N ILE A 246 -1.37 -3.73 16.13
CA ILE A 246 -1.46 -4.75 15.09
C ILE A 246 -2.72 -4.61 14.22
N ASN A 247 -3.86 -4.26 14.81
CA ASN A 247 -5.17 -4.18 14.14
C ASN A 247 -5.24 -3.19 12.99
N ASP A 248 -4.35 -2.21 12.98
CA ASP A 248 -4.39 -1.11 12.02
C ASP A 248 -3.22 -1.11 11.05
N PHE A 249 -2.25 -2.04 11.13
CA PHE A 249 -1.06 -2.00 10.27
C PHE A 249 -1.37 -2.08 8.77
N ASP A 250 -2.37 -2.86 8.37
CA ASP A 250 -2.81 -2.93 6.97
C ASP A 250 -3.39 -1.60 6.48
N LYS A 251 -3.95 -0.80 7.39
CA LYS A 251 -4.60 0.51 7.15
C LYS A 251 -3.68 1.70 7.39
N ARG A 252 -2.53 1.49 8.06
CA ARG A 252 -1.60 2.56 8.44
C ARG A 252 -1.03 3.24 7.20
N HIS A 253 -1.06 4.56 7.25
CA HIS A 253 -0.52 5.42 6.22
C HIS A 253 1.01 5.43 6.32
N THR A 254 1.70 4.94 5.29
CA THR A 254 3.16 4.91 5.22
C THR A 254 3.78 6.20 4.66
N GLY A 255 2.97 7.17 4.25
CA GLY A 255 3.43 8.48 3.76
C GLY A 255 3.75 9.47 4.88
N SER A 256 4.27 10.63 4.49
CA SER A 256 4.59 11.73 5.42
C SER A 256 3.37 12.13 6.25
N SER A 257 3.52 12.24 7.57
CA SER A 257 2.49 12.80 8.43
C SER A 257 2.27 14.27 8.07
N TYR A 258 1.10 14.60 7.53
CA TYR A 258 0.66 15.98 7.27
C TYR A 258 0.17 16.67 8.57
N ALA A 259 0.79 16.34 9.70
CA ALA A 259 0.65 17.12 10.92
C ALA A 259 1.18 18.55 10.66
N PRO A 260 0.54 19.60 11.21
CA PRO A 260 0.99 20.96 11.01
C PRO A 260 2.44 21.08 11.50
N LYS A 261 3.37 21.33 10.57
CA LYS A 261 4.74 21.67 10.90
C LYS A 261 4.69 23.05 11.56
N GLY A 262 5.09 23.16 12.82
CA GLY A 262 5.17 24.42 13.60
C GLY A 262 6.27 25.37 13.12
N GLY A 263 6.48 25.47 11.81
CA GLY A 263 7.36 26.45 11.19
C GLY A 263 6.55 27.64 10.71
N THR A 264 7.13 28.83 10.79
CA THR A 264 6.62 30.08 10.22
C THR A 264 6.28 29.90 8.74
N VAL A 265 5.00 29.68 8.43
CA VAL A 265 4.47 29.65 7.07
C VAL A 265 4.53 31.08 6.53
N THR A 266 5.47 31.35 5.62
CA THR A 266 5.69 32.66 5.02
C THR A 266 4.66 33.04 3.94
N ASP A 267 3.72 32.14 3.61
CA ASP A 267 2.73 32.37 2.55
C ASP A 267 1.36 31.81 2.99
N VAL A 268 0.52 32.68 3.55
CA VAL A 268 -0.82 32.32 4.06
C VAL A 268 -1.69 31.82 2.89
N VAL A 269 -2.21 30.60 2.99
CA VAL A 269 -3.11 30.07 1.97
C VAL A 269 -4.52 30.62 2.17
N THR A 270 -4.92 31.56 1.30
CA THR A 270 -6.27 32.15 1.31
C THR A 270 -7.29 31.30 0.57
N VAL A 271 -8.58 31.55 0.80
CA VAL A 271 -9.68 30.92 0.04
C VAL A 271 -9.56 31.21 -1.46
N GLU A 272 -9.16 32.43 -1.81
CA GLU A 272 -8.93 32.84 -3.20
C GLU A 272 -7.82 32.02 -3.86
N LYS A 273 -6.71 31.80 -3.15
CA LYS A 273 -5.61 30.96 -3.66
C LYS A 273 -6.08 29.54 -3.92
N LEU A 274 -6.88 28.96 -3.02
CA LEU A 274 -7.50 27.65 -3.23
C LEU A 274 -8.43 27.62 -4.45
N GLU A 275 -9.13 28.72 -4.73
CA GLU A 275 -9.99 28.78 -5.92
C GLU A 275 -9.20 28.70 -7.22
N HIS A 276 -8.05 29.38 -7.28
CA HIS A 276 -7.18 29.36 -8.45
C HIS A 276 -6.42 28.05 -8.62
N THR A 277 -6.23 27.28 -7.55
CA THR A 277 -5.51 26.00 -7.55
C THR A 277 -6.42 24.77 -7.53
N GLN A 278 -7.72 24.91 -7.81
CA GLN A 278 -8.66 23.78 -7.83
C GLN A 278 -8.25 22.67 -8.82
N GLY A 279 -7.55 23.01 -9.90
CA GLY A 279 -7.00 22.03 -10.85
C GLY A 279 -5.99 21.06 -10.21
N SER A 280 -5.42 21.43 -9.06
CA SER A 280 -4.48 20.61 -8.30
C SER A 280 -5.15 19.67 -7.29
N PHE A 281 -6.47 19.73 -7.13
CA PHE A 281 -7.15 18.86 -6.18
C PHE A 281 -7.19 17.41 -6.67
N PRO A 282 -6.90 16.42 -5.79
CA PRO A 282 -7.24 15.05 -6.11
C PRO A 282 -8.76 14.91 -6.25
N LEU A 283 -9.20 13.93 -7.04
CA LEU A 283 -10.62 13.78 -7.39
C LEU A 283 -11.56 13.67 -6.17
N CYS A 284 -11.08 13.09 -5.05
CA CYS A 284 -11.85 13.02 -3.80
C CYS A 284 -12.11 14.40 -3.16
N VAL A 285 -11.14 15.30 -3.22
CA VAL A 285 -11.28 16.68 -2.73
C VAL A 285 -12.07 17.51 -3.74
N LYS A 286 -11.78 17.36 -5.04
CA LYS A 286 -12.48 18.07 -6.11
C LYS A 286 -13.99 17.80 -6.06
N SER A 287 -14.39 16.54 -5.91
CA SER A 287 -15.80 16.13 -5.78
C SER A 287 -16.50 16.82 -4.60
N LEU A 288 -15.85 16.86 -3.43
CA LEU A 288 -16.40 17.52 -2.23
C LEU A 288 -16.49 19.03 -2.40
N TYR A 289 -15.44 19.62 -2.96
CA TYR A 289 -15.34 21.05 -3.21
C TYR A 289 -16.43 21.53 -4.18
N ASP A 290 -16.61 20.82 -5.29
CA ASP A 290 -17.65 21.13 -6.28
C ASP A 290 -19.05 20.92 -5.70
N HIS A 291 -19.25 19.91 -4.85
CA HIS A 291 -20.51 19.69 -4.13
C HIS A 291 -20.86 20.86 -3.21
N VAL A 292 -19.91 21.40 -2.44
CA VAL A 292 -20.12 22.60 -1.61
C VAL A 292 -20.50 23.81 -2.46
N LYS A 293 -19.83 23.97 -3.61
CA LYS A 293 -20.13 25.08 -4.53
C LYS A 293 -21.51 24.98 -5.16
N LYS A 294 -21.98 23.77 -5.46
CA LYS A 294 -23.27 23.52 -6.12
C LYS A 294 -24.44 23.48 -5.14
N GLU A 295 -24.32 22.70 -4.06
CA GLU A 295 -25.43 22.41 -3.13
C GLU A 295 -25.42 23.33 -1.91
N HIS A 296 -24.39 24.16 -1.75
CA HIS A 296 -24.24 25.10 -0.64
C HIS A 296 -24.35 24.43 0.74
N HIS A 297 -23.97 23.15 0.80
CA HIS A 297 -24.05 22.33 2.00
C HIS A 297 -23.14 21.12 1.87
N LEU A 298 -22.74 20.56 3.01
CA LEU A 298 -22.04 19.29 3.07
C LEU A 298 -22.35 18.56 4.38
N ARG A 299 -22.55 17.25 4.32
CA ARG A 299 -22.79 16.40 5.50
C ARG A 299 -21.53 16.27 6.37
N HIS A 300 -21.71 15.78 7.59
CA HIS A 300 -20.68 15.78 8.64
C HIS A 300 -19.33 15.19 8.19
N HIS A 301 -19.32 13.97 7.66
CA HIS A 301 -18.07 13.33 7.23
C HIS A 301 -17.42 14.02 6.02
N GLY A 302 -18.23 14.59 5.10
CA GLY A 302 -17.72 15.43 4.03
C GLY A 302 -17.04 16.69 4.56
N ARG A 303 -17.64 17.36 5.56
CA ARG A 303 -17.05 18.53 6.22
C ARG A 303 -15.71 18.20 6.88
N LEU A 304 -15.62 17.04 7.54
CA LEU A 304 -14.36 16.56 8.12
C LEU A 304 -13.30 16.30 7.05
N GLN A 305 -13.63 15.54 6.00
CA GLN A 305 -12.67 15.20 4.95
C GLN A 305 -12.14 16.45 4.23
N LEU A 306 -13.02 17.39 3.85
CA LEU A 306 -12.63 18.62 3.16
C LEU A 306 -11.96 19.63 4.12
N GLY A 307 -12.52 19.81 5.33
CA GLY A 307 -12.01 20.76 6.32
C GLY A 307 -10.62 20.39 6.83
N LEU A 308 -10.38 19.11 7.12
CA LEU A 308 -9.05 18.64 7.52
C LEU A 308 -8.06 18.68 6.36
N PHE A 309 -8.50 18.51 5.11
CA PHE A 309 -7.66 18.76 3.94
C PHE A 309 -7.21 20.23 3.89
N PHE A 310 -8.12 21.20 4.04
CA PHE A 310 -7.76 22.64 4.09
C PHE A 310 -6.76 22.96 5.19
N LYS A 311 -6.99 22.43 6.40
CA LYS A 311 -6.04 22.54 7.51
C LYS A 311 -4.66 21.98 7.13
N GLY A 312 -4.61 20.82 6.50
CA GLY A 312 -3.36 20.19 6.05
C GLY A 312 -2.64 20.93 4.93
N VAL A 313 -3.36 21.70 4.10
CA VAL A 313 -2.76 22.58 3.08
C VAL A 313 -2.19 23.85 3.72
N GLY A 314 -2.64 24.22 4.93
CA GLY A 314 -2.21 25.43 5.63
C GLY A 314 -3.20 26.58 5.56
N VAL A 315 -4.47 26.32 5.22
CA VAL A 315 -5.53 27.33 5.29
C VAL A 315 -5.80 27.67 6.75
N PRO A 316 -5.67 28.93 7.19
CA PRO A 316 -5.93 29.29 8.57
C PRO A 316 -7.42 29.21 8.91
N LEU A 317 -7.73 29.18 10.20
CA LEU A 317 -9.10 29.02 10.69
C LEU A 317 -10.02 30.16 10.21
N GLU A 318 -9.54 31.40 10.16
CA GLU A 318 -10.37 32.53 9.69
C GLU A 318 -10.77 32.37 8.22
N GLU A 319 -9.83 31.96 7.36
CA GLU A 319 -10.07 31.72 5.94
C GLU A 319 -11.01 30.52 5.73
N ALA A 320 -10.78 29.41 6.44
CA ALA A 320 -11.66 28.25 6.37
C ALA A 320 -13.08 28.60 6.83
N THR A 321 -13.22 29.37 7.91
CA THR A 321 -14.52 29.84 8.40
C THR A 321 -15.20 30.73 7.37
N ARG A 322 -14.45 31.64 6.72
CA ARG A 322 -14.97 32.48 5.64
C ARG A 322 -15.51 31.62 4.49
N PHE A 323 -14.74 30.64 4.03
CA PHE A 323 -15.19 29.72 2.97
C PHE A 323 -16.51 29.03 3.31
N TRP A 324 -16.58 28.39 4.48
CA TRP A 324 -17.79 27.66 4.90
C TRP A 324 -18.98 28.60 5.05
N ARG A 325 -18.78 29.77 5.66
CA ARG A 325 -19.85 30.77 5.84
C ARG A 325 -20.39 31.23 4.50
N THR A 326 -19.52 31.69 3.60
CA THR A 326 -19.90 32.20 2.28
C THR A 326 -20.67 31.19 1.44
N HIS A 327 -20.39 29.90 1.57
CA HIS A 327 -21.13 28.86 0.84
C HIS A 327 -22.40 28.41 1.56
N PHE A 328 -22.38 28.24 2.88
CA PHE A 328 -23.53 27.66 3.59
C PHE A 328 -24.68 28.66 3.76
N THR A 329 -24.40 29.96 3.86
CA THR A 329 -25.44 30.99 3.97
C THR A 329 -26.18 31.25 2.66
N LYS A 330 -25.67 30.72 1.53
CA LYS A 330 -26.40 30.72 0.24
C LYS A 330 -27.52 29.68 0.22
N LYS A 331 -27.51 28.70 1.12
CA LYS A 331 -28.59 27.73 1.24
C LYS A 331 -29.77 28.37 1.96
N GLN A 332 -30.95 28.24 1.36
CA GLN A 332 -32.18 28.75 1.97
C GLN A 332 -32.36 28.19 3.40
N GLY A 333 -32.63 29.09 4.35
CA GLY A 333 -32.83 28.76 5.75
C GLY A 333 -31.57 28.73 6.62
N VAL A 334 -30.39 29.04 6.08
CA VAL A 334 -29.15 29.21 6.86
C VAL A 334 -28.73 30.68 6.80
N ASP A 335 -28.97 31.41 7.88
CA ASP A 335 -28.43 32.76 8.07
C ASP A 335 -27.10 32.70 8.86
N ASP A 336 -26.45 33.85 9.03
CA ASP A 336 -25.18 33.95 9.74
C ASP A 336 -25.27 33.44 11.19
N ASN A 337 -26.38 33.72 11.87
CA ASN A 337 -26.59 33.29 13.26
C ASN A 337 -26.75 31.76 13.36
N ARG A 338 -27.55 31.16 12.48
CA ARG A 338 -27.69 29.70 12.40
C ARG A 338 -26.40 29.03 11.98
N PHE A 339 -25.61 29.66 11.09
CA PHE A 339 -24.29 29.16 10.73
C PHE A 339 -23.38 29.05 11.95
N ASP A 340 -23.34 30.11 12.77
CA ASP A 340 -22.51 30.16 13.97
C ASP A 340 -22.91 29.10 14.99
N LYS A 341 -24.21 28.92 15.22
CA LYS A 341 -24.71 27.89 16.13
C LYS A 341 -24.44 26.47 15.64
N GLN A 342 -24.59 26.20 14.34
CA GLN A 342 -24.60 24.81 13.83
C GLN A 342 -23.25 24.32 13.30
N TYR A 343 -22.41 25.20 12.77
CA TYR A 343 -21.21 24.79 12.02
C TYR A 343 -19.91 25.37 12.57
N LEU A 344 -19.91 26.59 13.11
CA LEU A 344 -18.68 27.25 13.56
C LEU A 344 -17.94 26.43 14.61
N TYR A 345 -18.66 25.87 15.58
CA TYR A 345 -18.08 25.01 16.62
C TYR A 345 -17.32 23.81 16.01
N ASN A 346 -17.93 23.11 15.06
CA ASN A 346 -17.32 21.96 14.39
C ASN A 346 -16.05 22.36 13.59
N ILE A 347 -16.08 23.52 12.94
CA ILE A 347 -14.93 24.05 12.20
C ILE A 347 -13.77 24.36 13.14
N ARG A 348 -14.03 25.06 14.25
CA ARG A 348 -13.00 25.35 15.25
C ARG A 348 -12.43 24.09 15.89
N HIS A 349 -13.29 23.09 16.12
CA HIS A 349 -12.89 21.79 16.65
C HIS A 349 -11.93 21.04 15.71
N MET A 350 -12.16 21.04 14.38
CA MET A 350 -11.22 20.47 13.41
C MET A 350 -9.82 21.12 13.49
N TYR A 351 -9.77 22.41 13.81
CA TYR A 351 -8.54 23.18 13.97
C TYR A 351 -7.93 23.10 15.37
N GLY A 352 -8.54 22.34 16.30
CA GLY A 352 -8.04 22.15 17.67
C GLY A 352 -8.23 23.36 18.59
N GLN A 353 -9.11 24.30 18.23
CA GLN A 353 -9.38 25.51 19.03
C GLN A 353 -10.53 25.33 20.04
N GLU A 354 -11.16 24.15 20.10
CA GLU A 354 -12.29 23.83 20.98
C GLU A 354 -12.12 22.43 21.61
N GLY A 355 -12.79 22.15 22.73
CA GLY A 355 -12.79 20.84 23.41
C GLY A 355 -11.42 20.47 24.03
N LYS A 356 -11.01 19.20 23.93
CA LYS A 356 -9.70 18.69 24.41
C LYS A 356 -8.48 19.26 23.64
N ARG A 357 -8.69 20.20 22.71
CA ARG A 357 -7.67 20.73 21.79
C ARG A 357 -6.92 19.63 21.02
N ALA A 358 -7.65 18.57 20.66
CA ALA A 358 -7.10 17.46 19.91
C ALA A 358 -6.68 17.91 18.51
N ASN A 359 -5.42 17.65 18.14
CA ASN A 359 -4.89 18.04 16.84
C ASN A 359 -5.32 17.03 15.76
N TYR A 360 -6.55 17.17 15.23
CA TYR A 360 -7.05 16.30 14.18
C TYR A 360 -6.15 16.34 12.94
N THR A 361 -5.65 15.16 12.55
CA THR A 361 -4.81 15.00 11.37
C THR A 361 -5.66 14.93 10.10
N PRO A 362 -5.17 15.51 8.99
CA PRO A 362 -5.74 15.27 7.65
C PRO A 362 -5.90 13.78 7.36
N TYR A 363 -6.96 13.42 6.64
CA TYR A 363 -7.23 12.02 6.34
C TYR A 363 -6.30 11.49 5.23
N SER A 364 -5.65 10.36 5.51
CA SER A 364 -4.89 9.63 4.50
C SER A 364 -5.79 9.01 3.44
N CYS A 365 -5.22 8.67 2.26
CA CYS A 365 -5.97 7.98 1.22
C CYS A 365 -6.57 6.67 1.76
N MET A 366 -5.80 5.91 2.56
CA MET A 366 -6.27 4.64 3.11
C MET A 366 -7.43 4.83 4.08
N LYS A 367 -7.39 5.88 4.94
CA LYS A 367 -8.53 6.22 5.81
C LYS A 367 -9.77 6.53 4.99
N ILE A 368 -9.66 7.40 3.98
CA ILE A 368 -10.77 7.79 3.09
C ILE A 368 -11.31 6.60 2.30
N ILE A 369 -10.42 5.69 1.87
CA ILE A 369 -10.78 4.46 1.17
C ILE A 369 -11.55 3.55 2.13
N MET A 370 -11.08 3.31 3.34
CA MET A 370 -11.66 2.33 4.27
C MET A 370 -12.95 2.80 4.96
N THR A 371 -13.20 4.11 5.05
CA THR A 371 -14.45 4.64 5.58
C THR A 371 -15.65 4.26 4.71
N SER A 372 -16.68 3.68 5.31
CA SER A 372 -17.96 3.37 4.65
C SER A 372 -18.72 4.65 4.29
N VAL A 373 -19.29 4.69 3.08
CA VAL A 373 -20.06 5.83 2.58
C VAL A 373 -21.50 5.40 2.35
N SER A 374 -22.44 6.03 3.07
CA SER A 374 -23.88 5.74 2.97
C SER A 374 -24.54 6.51 1.81
N PRO A 375 -25.73 6.09 1.33
CA PRO A 375 -26.47 6.83 0.31
C PRO A 375 -26.71 8.29 0.71
N GLY A 376 -26.43 9.22 -0.20
CA GLY A 376 -26.58 10.66 0.03
C GLY A 376 -25.39 11.32 0.76
N GLU A 377 -24.35 10.56 1.09
CA GLU A 377 -23.04 11.09 1.50
C GLU A 377 -22.16 11.37 0.28
N SER A 378 -21.44 12.50 0.31
CA SER A 378 -20.58 12.95 -0.80
C SER A 378 -19.09 12.71 -0.54
N HIS A 379 -18.74 12.11 0.61
CA HIS A 379 -17.37 11.89 1.05
C HIS A 379 -16.80 10.55 0.55
N GLY A 380 -15.52 10.29 0.84
CA GLY A 380 -14.83 9.07 0.43
C GLY A 380 -13.94 9.24 -0.81
N CYS A 381 -13.44 8.10 -1.30
CA CYS A 381 -12.59 8.01 -2.47
C CYS A 381 -13.42 7.70 -3.72
N PRO A 382 -13.47 8.57 -4.75
CA PRO A 382 -14.24 8.31 -5.96
C PRO A 382 -13.85 7.00 -6.67
N PHE A 383 -12.57 6.64 -6.63
CA PHE A 383 -12.07 5.39 -7.22
C PHE A 383 -12.58 4.13 -6.51
N ARG A 384 -13.08 4.23 -5.27
CA ARG A 384 -13.67 3.10 -4.53
C ARG A 384 -15.19 3.19 -4.39
N HIS A 385 -15.70 4.38 -4.10
CA HIS A 385 -17.09 4.58 -3.64
C HIS A 385 -18.03 5.11 -4.72
N SER A 386 -17.53 5.67 -5.83
CA SER A 386 -18.40 6.00 -6.96
C SER A 386 -18.66 4.75 -7.79
N ASP A 387 -19.88 4.59 -8.29
CA ASP A 387 -20.17 3.55 -9.28
C ASP A 387 -19.41 3.82 -10.58
N GLY A 388 -19.24 2.78 -11.39
CA GLY A 388 -18.42 2.87 -12.61
C GLY A 388 -18.95 3.85 -13.66
N VAL A 389 -20.26 4.13 -13.69
CA VAL A 389 -20.85 5.11 -14.63
C VAL A 389 -20.55 6.52 -14.15
N SER A 390 -20.84 6.83 -12.89
CA SER A 390 -20.55 8.12 -12.25
C SER A 390 -19.05 8.44 -12.30
N LEU A 391 -18.19 7.47 -12.03
CA LEU A 391 -16.74 7.67 -12.09
C LEU A 391 -16.28 8.00 -13.53
N ARG A 392 -16.82 7.31 -14.55
CA ARG A 392 -16.50 7.62 -15.95
C ARG A 392 -16.90 9.04 -16.34
N VAL A 393 -18.07 9.52 -15.88
CA VAL A 393 -18.50 10.90 -16.10
C VAL A 393 -17.53 11.89 -15.46
N LYS A 394 -17.18 11.69 -14.19
CA LYS A 394 -16.20 12.55 -13.49
C LYS A 394 -14.83 12.58 -14.17
N LEU A 395 -14.35 11.44 -14.68
CA LEU A 395 -13.08 11.38 -15.40
C LEU A 395 -13.14 12.10 -16.75
N ALA A 396 -14.29 12.05 -17.44
CA ALA A 396 -14.51 12.79 -18.68
C ALA A 396 -14.59 14.31 -18.42
N GLU A 397 -15.26 14.74 -17.36
CA GLU A 397 -15.30 16.16 -16.93
C GLU A 397 -13.91 16.69 -16.56
N ALA A 398 -13.03 15.82 -16.08
CA ALA A 398 -11.61 16.13 -15.84
C ALA A 398 -10.75 16.14 -17.12
N ASN A 399 -11.37 16.09 -18.31
CA ASN A 399 -10.72 16.07 -19.63
C ASN A 399 -9.76 14.90 -19.86
N ILE A 400 -10.00 13.75 -19.21
CA ILE A 400 -9.20 12.55 -19.45
C ILE A 400 -9.66 11.89 -20.76
N PRO A 401 -8.73 11.57 -21.70
CA PRO A 401 -9.09 10.88 -22.93
C PRO A 401 -9.62 9.48 -22.65
N ALA A 402 -10.45 8.94 -23.56
CA ALA A 402 -11.07 7.63 -23.41
C ALA A 402 -10.07 6.49 -23.11
N THR A 403 -8.86 6.57 -23.66
CA THR A 403 -7.76 5.62 -23.35
C THR A 403 -7.35 5.67 -21.88
N GLY A 404 -7.21 6.88 -21.32
CA GLY A 404 -6.85 7.08 -19.92
C GLY A 404 -7.97 6.66 -18.97
N VAL A 405 -9.22 6.94 -19.34
CA VAL A 405 -10.39 6.46 -18.60
C VAL A 405 -10.37 4.94 -18.50
N LYS A 406 -10.08 4.24 -19.60
CA LYS A 406 -9.97 2.78 -19.61
C LYS A 406 -8.85 2.28 -18.69
N GLU A 407 -7.65 2.85 -18.76
CA GLU A 407 -6.52 2.49 -17.89
C GLU A 407 -6.87 2.65 -16.40
N ILE A 408 -7.52 3.76 -16.04
CA ILE A 408 -7.93 4.04 -14.66
C ILE A 408 -9.00 3.03 -14.20
N MET A 409 -10.00 2.74 -15.03
CA MET A 409 -11.06 1.78 -14.69
C MET A 409 -10.52 0.36 -14.51
N GLU A 410 -9.54 -0.08 -15.32
CA GLU A 410 -8.88 -1.39 -15.13
C GLU A 410 -8.16 -1.49 -13.77
N LEU A 411 -7.60 -0.39 -13.26
CA LEU A 411 -6.98 -0.36 -11.93
C LEU A 411 -8.03 -0.38 -10.81
N VAL A 412 -9.17 0.31 -11.01
CA VAL A 412 -10.30 0.30 -10.07
C VAL A 412 -10.91 -1.09 -9.95
N GLU A 413 -11.09 -1.80 -11.06
CA GLU A 413 -11.60 -3.18 -11.10
C GLU A 413 -10.67 -4.16 -10.36
N LYS A 414 -9.36 -3.87 -10.32
CA LYS A 414 -8.35 -4.61 -9.55
C LYS A 414 -8.21 -4.13 -8.11
N HIS A 415 -9.08 -3.24 -7.64
CA HIS A 415 -9.05 -2.62 -6.32
C HIS A 415 -7.78 -1.80 -6.01
N HIS A 416 -7.03 -1.37 -7.03
CA HIS A 416 -5.83 -0.55 -6.88
C HIS A 416 -6.15 0.94 -6.87
N TYR A 417 -6.98 1.39 -5.92
CA TYR A 417 -7.59 2.73 -5.92
C TYR A 417 -6.57 3.89 -5.85
N GLN A 418 -5.50 3.73 -5.09
CA GLN A 418 -4.45 4.75 -4.98
C GLN A 418 -3.64 4.87 -6.27
N ILE A 419 -3.40 3.74 -6.94
CA ILE A 419 -2.71 3.71 -8.23
C ILE A 419 -3.61 4.29 -9.33
N ALA A 420 -4.92 4.03 -9.26
CA ALA A 420 -5.90 4.70 -10.12
C ALA A 420 -5.87 6.24 -9.94
N CYS A 421 -5.76 6.72 -8.70
CA CYS A 421 -5.57 8.14 -8.39
C CYS A 421 -4.23 8.68 -8.93
N GLN A 422 -3.16 7.90 -8.86
CA GLN A 422 -1.87 8.25 -9.46
C GLN A 422 -1.96 8.31 -11.01
N ARG A 423 -2.64 7.37 -11.65
CA ARG A 423 -2.91 7.43 -13.10
C ARG A 423 -3.72 8.67 -13.47
N TYR A 424 -4.72 9.01 -12.66
CA TYR A 424 -5.47 10.26 -12.81
C TYR A 424 -4.55 11.49 -12.73
N PHE A 425 -3.60 11.53 -11.78
CA PHE A 425 -2.58 12.58 -11.70
C PHE A 425 -1.78 12.69 -12.99
N GLU A 426 -1.25 11.57 -13.47
CA GLU A 426 -0.42 11.52 -14.67
C GLU A 426 -1.17 12.02 -15.90
N TRP A 427 -2.45 11.66 -16.06
CA TRP A 427 -3.28 12.16 -17.15
C TRP A 427 -3.60 13.65 -17.06
N THR A 428 -3.70 14.20 -15.85
CA THR A 428 -4.03 15.62 -15.62
C THR A 428 -2.80 16.54 -15.60
N HIS A 429 -1.58 15.99 -15.46
CA HIS A 429 -0.33 16.74 -15.31
C HIS A 429 0.71 16.42 -16.39
N ASN A 430 0.28 16.25 -17.64
CA ASN A 430 1.15 16.00 -18.79
C ASN A 430 2.12 14.82 -18.59
N LYS A 431 1.62 13.72 -18.00
CA LYS A 431 2.37 12.50 -17.65
C LYS A 431 3.46 12.67 -16.59
N ALA A 432 3.45 13.77 -15.84
CA ALA A 432 4.25 13.86 -14.62
C ALA A 432 3.82 12.74 -13.66
N THR A 433 4.79 12.04 -13.07
CA THR A 433 4.55 10.93 -12.15
C THR A 433 4.87 11.38 -10.73
N VAL A 434 4.03 10.98 -9.76
CA VAL A 434 4.30 11.22 -8.34
C VAL A 434 5.35 10.21 -7.86
N GLU A 435 6.56 10.67 -7.55
CA GLU A 435 7.61 9.84 -6.92
C GLU A 435 7.10 9.29 -5.58
N GLY A 436 7.30 8.00 -5.31
CA GLY A 436 6.75 7.36 -4.10
C GLY A 436 5.25 7.01 -4.16
N GLY A 437 4.54 7.38 -5.24
CA GLY A 437 3.11 7.13 -5.42
C GLY A 437 2.19 7.93 -4.50
N VAL A 438 0.90 7.92 -4.82
CA VAL A 438 -0.13 8.71 -4.11
C VAL A 438 -0.61 7.98 -2.85
N ASN A 439 -0.34 8.56 -1.68
CA ASN A 439 -0.78 8.00 -0.39
C ASN A 439 -1.61 8.98 0.45
N HIS A 440 -1.61 10.27 0.14
CA HIS A 440 -2.34 11.30 0.88
C HIS A 440 -2.94 12.38 -0.06
N PRO A 441 -4.16 12.89 0.20
CA PRO A 441 -4.72 13.99 -0.60
C PRO A 441 -3.86 15.27 -0.57
N ASN A 442 -3.36 15.67 0.61
CA ASN A 442 -2.44 16.80 0.74
C ASN A 442 -1.09 16.58 0.03
N GLN A 443 -0.61 15.33 -0.08
CA GLN A 443 0.57 14.99 -0.89
C GLN A 443 0.29 15.23 -2.36
N TYR A 444 -0.80 14.65 -2.86
CA TYR A 444 -1.24 14.84 -4.24
C TYR A 444 -1.30 16.33 -4.59
N TYR A 445 -1.94 17.13 -3.74
CA TYR A 445 -2.07 18.57 -3.97
C TYR A 445 -0.72 19.29 -4.02
N GLY A 446 0.17 19.02 -3.06
CA GLY A 446 1.50 19.61 -3.04
C GLY A 446 2.35 19.22 -4.25
N ASP A 447 2.31 17.96 -4.67
CA ASP A 447 3.05 17.48 -5.83
C ASP A 447 2.46 17.97 -7.15
N SER A 448 1.14 18.17 -7.21
CA SER A 448 0.46 18.82 -8.34
C SER A 448 0.93 20.27 -8.52
N LEU A 449 0.99 21.05 -7.43
CA LEU A 449 1.48 22.43 -7.48
C LEU A 449 2.94 22.49 -7.98
N LYS A 450 3.79 21.55 -7.55
CA LYS A 450 5.18 21.44 -8.04
C LYS A 450 5.22 21.08 -9.53
N ALA A 451 4.37 20.15 -9.97
CA ALA A 451 4.27 19.75 -11.38
C ALA A 451 3.84 20.92 -12.27
N ILE A 452 2.84 21.71 -11.85
CA ILE A 452 2.34 22.87 -12.62
C ILE A 452 3.36 24.02 -12.64
N SER A 453 4.06 24.27 -11.54
CA SER A 453 5.09 25.33 -11.46
C SER A 453 6.40 24.99 -12.18
N GLY A 454 6.52 23.81 -12.79
CA GLY A 454 7.72 23.38 -13.51
C GLY A 454 8.92 23.05 -12.61
N SER A 455 8.72 23.00 -11.29
CA SER A 455 9.77 22.70 -10.30
C SER A 455 9.98 21.19 -10.07
N PHE A 456 9.38 20.35 -10.92
CA PHE A 456 9.46 18.90 -10.87
C PHE A 456 10.59 18.37 -11.76
N LYS A 457 11.43 17.46 -11.25
CA LYS A 457 12.37 16.68 -12.09
C LYS A 457 11.58 15.59 -12.81
N ILE A 458 11.09 15.88 -14.02
CA ILE A 458 10.32 14.93 -14.83
C ILE A 458 11.29 13.93 -15.49
N LYS A 459 11.18 12.63 -15.17
CA LYS A 459 11.63 11.56 -16.07
C LYS A 459 10.48 11.26 -17.04
N THR A 460 10.54 11.85 -18.22
CA THR A 460 9.55 11.65 -19.29
C THR A 460 9.85 10.34 -19.99
N GLU A 461 9.37 9.20 -19.49
CA GLU A 461 9.29 7.97 -20.31
C GLU A 461 8.30 6.97 -19.70
N VAL A 462 7.12 6.86 -20.33
CA VAL A 462 6.23 5.71 -20.19
C VAL A 462 6.33 4.95 -21.50
N THR A 463 7.16 3.92 -21.55
CA THR A 463 7.11 2.93 -22.63
C THR A 463 5.75 2.21 -22.55
N LYS A 464 4.94 2.37 -23.59
CA LYS A 464 3.68 1.62 -23.75
C LYS A 464 4.03 0.14 -23.86
N VAL A 465 3.63 -0.69 -22.90
CA VAL A 465 3.76 -2.15 -22.98
C VAL A 465 2.37 -2.77 -23.00
N PRO A 466 2.03 -3.62 -23.99
CA PRO A 466 0.70 -4.19 -24.12
C PRO A 466 0.39 -5.18 -22.98
N THR A 467 -0.82 -5.08 -22.44
CA THR A 467 -1.34 -5.94 -21.37
C THR A 467 -1.53 -7.37 -21.89
N GLN A 468 -0.71 -8.32 -21.43
CA GLN A 468 -1.02 -9.75 -21.59
C GLN A 468 -2.02 -10.17 -20.49
N ARG A 469 -3.22 -10.58 -20.92
CA ARG A 469 -4.25 -11.16 -20.06
C ARG A 469 -3.71 -12.43 -19.40
N VAL A 470 -3.63 -12.45 -18.07
CA VAL A 470 -3.59 -13.70 -17.31
C VAL A 470 -4.94 -13.82 -16.60
N ASN A 471 -5.85 -14.57 -17.21
CA ASN A 471 -7.09 -14.99 -16.56
C ASN A 471 -6.73 -15.95 -15.42
N VAL A 472 -7.02 -15.56 -14.18
CA VAL A 472 -6.96 -16.44 -13.02
C VAL A 472 -8.33 -16.45 -12.37
N TYR A 473 -9.12 -17.43 -12.80
CA TYR A 473 -10.33 -18.02 -12.20
C TYR A 473 -11.49 -17.09 -11.78
N LEU A 474 -12.51 -17.08 -12.64
CA LEU A 474 -13.90 -16.84 -12.29
C LEU A 474 -14.32 -17.80 -11.15
N LYS A 475 -14.79 -17.24 -10.02
CA LYS A 475 -15.60 -18.00 -9.07
C LYS A 475 -16.88 -18.43 -9.78
N LYS A 476 -17.07 -19.73 -9.94
CA LYS A 476 -18.32 -20.34 -10.37
C LYS A 476 -19.34 -20.13 -9.25
N GLU A 477 -20.46 -19.49 -9.59
CA GLU A 477 -21.63 -19.37 -8.72
C GLU A 477 -22.09 -20.77 -8.29
N LEU A 478 -22.18 -20.99 -6.97
CA LEU A 478 -22.92 -22.10 -6.40
C LEU A 478 -24.32 -21.58 -6.07
N LYS A 479 -25.31 -22.29 -6.59
CA LYS A 479 -26.74 -22.01 -6.50
C LYS A 479 -27.23 -22.03 -5.06
N GLU A 480 -28.17 -21.13 -4.78
CA GLU A 480 -29.07 -21.13 -3.63
C GLU A 480 -29.92 -22.41 -3.62
N GLU A 481 -29.94 -23.13 -2.49
CA GLU A 481 -31.06 -23.95 -2.05
C GLU A 481 -31.16 -23.86 -0.51
N ASP A 482 -32.41 -23.92 -0.05
CA ASP A 482 -32.97 -23.43 1.22
C ASP A 482 -32.34 -23.95 2.53
N VAL A 483 -32.13 -23.03 3.48
CA VAL A 483 -32.27 -23.31 4.92
C VAL A 483 -32.98 -22.13 5.58
N THR A 484 -34.27 -22.32 5.86
CA THR A 484 -35.08 -21.49 6.76
C THR A 484 -34.79 -21.81 8.23
N MET A 485 -35.04 -20.82 9.10
CA MET A 485 -35.08 -20.78 10.59
C MET A 485 -33.91 -20.01 11.21
N GLU A 486 -34.06 -19.12 12.18
CA GLU A 486 -35.21 -18.50 12.86
C GLU A 486 -34.64 -17.19 13.47
N LEU A 487 -35.43 -16.12 13.44
CA LEU A 487 -35.07 -14.83 14.00
C LEU A 487 -35.39 -14.82 15.49
N ASP A 488 -34.38 -14.58 16.33
CA ASP A 488 -34.60 -14.14 17.71
C ASP A 488 -33.84 -12.84 18.03
N LYS A 489 -34.56 -11.98 18.75
CA LYS A 489 -34.29 -10.58 19.07
C LYS A 489 -33.52 -10.43 20.39
N CYS A 490 -32.58 -9.48 20.43
CA CYS A 490 -32.34 -8.54 21.55
C CYS A 490 -31.40 -7.44 21.00
N ASP A 491 -31.87 -6.23 20.74
CA ASP A 491 -31.95 -5.10 21.69
C ASP A 491 -30.75 -5.01 22.63
N ASP A 492 -29.88 -4.02 22.40
CA ASP A 492 -29.53 -3.03 23.42
C ASP A 492 -28.93 -1.73 22.81
N ASN A 493 -29.42 -0.62 23.35
CA ASN A 493 -29.27 0.79 23.01
C ASN A 493 -27.82 1.30 23.11
N ASP A 494 -27.34 2.24 22.29
CA ASP A 494 -27.67 3.68 22.25
C ASP A 494 -27.51 4.39 23.61
N GLU A 495 -26.26 4.60 24.03
CA GLU A 495 -25.89 5.64 24.99
C GLU A 495 -24.65 6.40 24.52
N ILE A 496 -24.80 7.71 24.36
CA ILE A 496 -23.86 8.83 24.62
C ILE A 496 -24.26 9.94 23.64
N TYR A 497 -25.32 10.70 23.95
CA TYR A 497 -25.49 12.12 23.60
C TYR A 497 -26.69 12.71 24.37
N ALA A 498 -26.46 13.18 25.59
CA ALA A 498 -27.37 14.09 26.28
C ALA A 498 -26.58 14.98 27.25
N ALA A 499 -26.02 16.07 26.74
CA ALA A 499 -25.68 17.24 27.54
C ALA A 499 -25.63 18.46 26.61
N LEU A 500 -26.26 19.55 27.05
CA LEU A 500 -26.37 20.88 26.43
C LEU A 500 -27.53 21.02 25.43
N ASP A 501 -28.72 21.43 25.89
CA ASP A 501 -29.05 22.86 25.95
C ASP A 501 -30.36 23.09 26.72
N ASP A 502 -30.42 24.23 27.39
CA ASP A 502 -31.31 24.61 28.48
C ASP A 502 -32.67 25.19 28.04
N SER A 503 -33.57 25.25 29.04
CA SER A 503 -34.59 26.27 29.30
C SER A 503 -35.90 26.25 28.48
N VAL A 504 -37.04 26.25 29.17
CA VAL A 504 -37.79 27.46 29.56
C VAL A 504 -38.93 27.05 30.48
N ASP A 505 -38.99 27.74 31.61
CA ASP A 505 -40.01 27.72 32.65
C ASP A 505 -41.25 28.49 32.16
N ILE A 506 -42.41 27.82 32.10
CA ILE A 506 -43.74 28.48 32.10
C ILE A 506 -44.68 27.64 32.97
N THR A 507 -44.92 28.14 34.17
CA THR A 507 -46.04 27.86 35.06
C THR A 507 -47.37 28.20 34.39
N ASP A 508 -48.36 27.29 34.40
CA ASP A 508 -49.60 27.42 35.19
C ASP A 508 -50.71 26.40 34.82
N MET A 509 -51.32 25.84 35.88
CA MET A 509 -52.72 25.39 36.05
C MET A 509 -53.22 24.00 35.53
N VAL A 510 -53.00 23.00 36.39
CA VAL A 510 -53.84 21.89 36.97
C VAL A 510 -55.39 22.10 36.92
N PRO A 511 -56.30 21.09 37.08
CA PRO A 511 -56.33 19.64 36.74
C PRO A 511 -57.69 19.12 36.16
N GLU A 512 -57.75 17.82 35.81
CA GLU A 512 -58.85 16.85 36.02
C GLU A 512 -58.25 15.47 35.60
N HIS A 513 -58.25 14.36 36.34
CA HIS A 513 -58.91 13.94 37.56
C HIS A 513 -58.10 12.82 38.23
#